data_AF-A0A956RP63-F1
#
_entry.id   AF-A0A956RP63-F1
#
_cell.length_a   1.000
_cell.length_b   1.000
_cell.length_c   1.000
_cell.angle_alpha   90.00
_cell.angle_beta   90.00
_cell.angle_gamma   90.00
#
_symmetry.space_group_name_H-M   'P 1'
#
loop_
_entity.id
_entity.type
_entity.pdbx_description
1 polymer ?
#
loop_
_entity_poly.entity_id
_entity_poly.type
_entity_poly.pdbx_seq_one_letter_code
_entity_poly.pdbx_strand_id
1 'polypeptide(L)' 'MEGIPTVVERRMTDEVRGNVTTVVFTEIDYDVGLPEDLFTERYLKSPPREYVE' A
#
# COMPACT_ATOMS: atom_id res chain seq x y z
N MET A 1 2.05 -22.56 -10.27
CA MET A 1 2.02 -21.48 -9.28
C MET A 1 0.76 -20.70 -9.58
N GLU A 2 -0.28 -20.87 -8.77
CA GLU A 2 -1.52 -20.09 -8.88
C GLU A 2 -1.56 -19.18 -7.64
N GLY A 3 -1.50 -17.87 -7.84
CA GLY A 3 -1.40 -16.82 -6.82
C GLY A 3 -1.13 -15.46 -7.46
N ILE A 4 -1.27 -14.37 -6.70
CA ILE A 4 -1.01 -12.99 -7.16
C ILE A 4 0.43 -12.61 -6.78
N PRO A 5 1.42 -12.72 -7.69
CA PRO A 5 2.80 -12.37 -7.37
C PRO A 5 2.89 -10.88 -7.00
N THR A 6 3.41 -10.58 -5.82
CA THR A 6 3.42 -9.22 -5.28
C THR A 6 4.75 -8.89 -4.63
N VAL A 7 5.28 -7.72 -4.96
CA VAL A 7 6.51 -7.18 -4.38
C VAL A 7 6.19 -6.59 -3.01
N VAL A 8 6.77 -7.16 -1.95
CA VAL A 8 6.51 -6.73 -0.56
C VAL A 8 7.61 -5.82 0.00
N GLU A 9 8.77 -5.77 -0.64
CA GLU A 9 9.85 -4.87 -0.27
C GLU A 9 10.46 -4.25 -1.52
N ARG A 10 10.73 -2.95 -1.47
CA ARG A 10 11.49 -2.24 -2.51
C ARG A 10 12.48 -1.27 -1.89
N ARG A 11 13.66 -1.20 -2.49
CA ARG A 11 14.71 -0.24 -2.15
C ARG A 11 15.01 0.64 -3.35
N MET A 12 14.92 1.94 -3.15
CA MET A 12 15.23 2.98 -4.14
C MET A 12 16.52 3.67 -3.72
N THR A 13 17.47 3.83 -4.64
CA THR A 13 18.74 4.49 -4.39
C THR A 13 18.92 5.64 -5.37
N ASP A 14 19.20 6.85 -4.89
CA ASP A 14 19.71 7.95 -5.71
C ASP A 14 21.22 7.77 -5.85
N GLU A 15 21.68 7.34 -7.03
CA GLU A 15 23.09 7.05 -7.28
C GLU A 15 24.00 8.30 -7.25
N VAL A 16 23.43 9.49 -7.46
CA VAL A 16 24.17 10.76 -7.47
C VAL A 16 24.29 11.34 -6.06
N ARG A 17 23.21 11.26 -5.27
CA ARG A 17 23.15 11.85 -3.93
C ARG A 17 23.36 10.87 -2.79
N GLY A 18 23.34 9.57 -3.07
CA GLY A 18 23.55 8.49 -2.09
C GLY A 18 22.36 8.21 -1.17
N ASN A 19 21.22 8.89 -1.35
CA ASN A 19 20.03 8.68 -0.53
C ASN A 19 19.38 7.33 -0.85
N VAL A 20 18.85 6.67 0.18
CA VAL A 20 18.15 5.39 0.05
C VAL A 20 16.79 5.47 0.72
N THR A 21 15.78 5.01 0.02
CA THR A 21 14.43 4.82 0.57
C THR A 21 14.05 3.35 0.46
N THR A 22 13.73 2.74 1.59
CA THR A 22 13.16 1.38 1.63
C THR A 22 11.68 1.47 1.97
N VAL A 23 10.85 0.74 1.23
CA VAL A 23 9.42 0.60 1.50
C VAL A 23 9.13 -0.88 1.70
N VAL A 24 8.49 -1.21 2.83
CA VAL A 24 8.09 -2.57 3.21
C VAL A 24 6.58 -2.58 3.40
N PHE A 25 5.91 -3.56 2.81
CA PHE A 25 4.50 -3.85 3.01
C PHE A 25 4.37 -5.04 3.97
N THR A 26 3.61 -4.88 5.05
CA THR A 26 3.50 -5.86 6.14
C THR A 26 2.15 -6.56 6.22
N GLU A 27 1.09 -5.91 5.72
CA GLU A 27 -0.29 -6.42 5.76
C GLU A 27 -0.88 -6.30 4.35
N ILE A 28 -1.06 -7.43 3.67
CA ILE A 28 -1.48 -7.49 2.27
C ILE A 28 -2.58 -8.53 2.13
N ASP A 29 -3.79 -8.07 1.87
CA ASP A 29 -4.96 -8.89 1.60
C ASP A 29 -5.54 -8.56 0.22
N TYR A 30 -6.10 -9.58 -0.44
CA TYR A 30 -6.71 -9.45 -1.76
C TYR A 30 -8.20 -9.76 -1.70
N ASP A 31 -8.95 -9.21 -2.66
CA ASP A 31 -10.36 -9.51 -2.86
C ASP A 31 -11.24 -9.31 -1.59
N VAL A 32 -10.85 -8.38 -0.71
CA VAL A 32 -11.50 -8.12 0.59
C VAL A 32 -12.86 -7.41 0.49
N GLY A 33 -13.38 -7.19 -0.72
CA GLY A 33 -14.70 -6.60 -0.92
C GLY A 33 -14.81 -5.12 -0.53
N LEU A 34 -13.79 -4.32 -0.85
CA LEU A 34 -13.81 -2.88 -0.56
C LEU A 34 -15.04 -2.20 -1.19
N PRO A 35 -15.77 -1.36 -0.44
CA PRO A 35 -16.94 -0.65 -0.96
C PRO A 35 -16.52 0.44 -1.97
N GLU A 36 -17.35 0.66 -3.00
CA GLU A 36 -17.02 1.61 -4.10
C GLU A 36 -16.84 3.06 -3.62
N ASP A 37 -17.55 3.44 -2.55
CA ASP A 37 -17.52 4.80 -2.03
C ASP A 37 -16.29 5.12 -1.16
N LEU A 38 -15.42 4.12 -0.92
CA LEU A 38 -14.14 4.26 -0.21
C LEU A 38 -13.23 5.32 -0.84
N PHE A 39 -13.29 5.47 -2.17
CA PHE A 39 -12.43 6.36 -2.93
C PHE A 39 -13.04 7.75 -3.16
N THR A 40 -13.67 8.30 -2.12
CA THR A 40 -14.29 9.64 -2.14
C THR A 40 -13.55 10.62 -1.22
N GLU A 41 -13.72 11.93 -1.46
CA GLU A 41 -13.01 12.98 -0.70
C GLU A 41 -13.24 12.91 0.81
N ARG A 42 -14.41 12.42 1.25
CA ARG A 42 -14.73 12.25 2.67
C ARG A 42 -13.71 11.33 3.38
N TYR A 43 -13.27 10.28 2.70
CA TYR A 43 -12.34 9.30 3.27
C TYR A 43 -10.87 9.72 3.15
N LEU A 44 -10.56 10.73 2.32
CA LEU A 44 -9.27 11.43 2.41
C LEU A 44 -9.17 12.28 3.68
N LYS A 45 -10.30 12.83 4.15
CA LYS A 45 -10.34 13.66 5.38
C LYS A 45 -10.46 12.83 6.65
N SER A 46 -11.24 11.76 6.60
CA SER A 46 -11.48 10.85 7.72
C SER A 46 -11.40 9.41 7.22
N PRO A 47 -10.23 8.77 7.28
CA PRO A 47 -10.07 7.40 6.79
C PRO A 47 -10.92 6.43 7.61
N PRO A 48 -11.49 5.40 6.96
CA PRO A 48 -12.24 4.37 7.66
C PRO A 48 -11.30 3.49 8.47
N ARG A 49 -11.65 3.29 9.74
CA ARG A 49 -10.82 2.54 10.70
C ARG A 49 -10.70 1.05 10.39
N GLU A 50 -11.65 0.49 9.65
CA GLU A 50 -11.66 -0.93 9.29
C GLU A 50 -10.46 -1.35 8.41
N TYR A 51 -9.87 -0.40 7.66
CA TYR A 51 -8.79 -0.68 6.69
C TYR A 51 -7.46 0.01 7.03
N VAL A 52 -7.43 0.83 8.08
CA VAL A 52 -6.27 1.64 8.48
C VAL A 52 -6.20 1.62 10.01
N GLU A 53 -5.55 0.60 10.56
CA GLU A 53 -5.11 0.59 11.97
C GLU A 53 -3.77 1.31 12.15
#